data_AF-A0A7S2DK46-F1
#
_entry.id   AF-A0A7S2DK46-F1
#
_cell.length_a   1.000
_cell.length_b   1.000
_cell.length_c   1.000
_cell.angle_alpha   90.00
_cell.angle_beta   90.00
_cell.angle_gamma   90.00
#
_symmetry.space_group_name_H-M   'P 1'
#
loop_
_entity.id
_entity.type
_entity.pdbx_description
1 polymer ?
#
loop_
_entity_poly.entity_id
_entity_poly.type
_entity_poly.pdbx_seq_one_letter_code
_entity_poly.pdbx_strand_id
1 'polypeptide(L)'
;ARLAFPIVVQYPTPVLGRSRPSPFAPAMAPSRLASLLSLGLLSGSATALRRRTDEADPCTCKNWGQLYSSGAVKCGATNEFFQSTRMNRLSDKQIDQAFGYFGEQFCTAFYEAIDDNACANVMMDEYRGQWCYVDAACSNLTGGENVNEKVSWKMCTDGQDKMLRHYTAPQLYKFVQDNGLELGLTNKMAYTVSKYRWKYVSAFWDADLEYLKFAPEGMTVDEVRESLHARWGMRHRTFDEEMIRDLQALKDSGVPVSFDTAKDHHPPHVIVQNTSVYVVLPSLKPKMVCLAGCE
;
A
#
# COMPACT_ATOMS: atom_id res chain seq x y z
N ALA A 1 7.18 27.01 -18.55
CA ALA A 1 8.12 25.90 -18.76
C ALA A 1 7.35 24.72 -19.34
N ARG A 2 7.75 24.19 -20.51
CA ARG A 2 7.13 22.98 -21.06
C ARG A 2 7.67 21.79 -20.25
N LEU A 3 6.80 21.10 -19.51
CA LEU A 3 7.15 19.83 -18.88
C LEU A 3 7.44 18.83 -20.02
N ALA A 4 8.71 18.52 -20.24
CA ALA A 4 9.12 17.46 -21.13
C ALA A 4 8.85 16.14 -20.40
N PHE A 5 7.68 15.54 -20.65
CA PHE A 5 7.39 14.21 -20.15
C PHE A 5 8.23 13.20 -20.94
N PRO A 6 8.94 12.27 -20.27
CA PRO A 6 9.62 11.20 -20.96
C PRO A 6 8.59 10.36 -21.74
N ILE A 7 8.97 9.92 -22.93
CA ILE A 7 8.17 9.05 -23.79
C ILE A 7 8.01 7.72 -23.06
N VAL A 8 6.85 7.50 -22.46
CA VAL A 8 6.47 6.21 -21.87
C VAL A 8 6.04 5.31 -23.02
N VAL A 9 6.70 4.15 -23.13
CA VAL A 9 6.29 3.08 -24.05
C VAL A 9 4.90 2.61 -23.60
N GLN A 10 3.86 2.97 -24.35
CA GLN A 10 2.51 2.44 -24.16
C GLN A 10 2.52 0.95 -24.47
N TYR A 11 2.33 0.11 -23.45
CA TYR A 11 1.99 -1.29 -23.67
C TYR A 11 0.48 -1.43 -23.85
N PRO A 12 0.01 -2.36 -24.70
CA PRO A 12 -1.41 -2.60 -24.89
C PRO A 12 -2.03 -3.05 -23.56
N THR A 13 -3.06 -2.33 -23.12
CA THR A 13 -3.89 -2.71 -21.98
C THR A 13 -4.56 -4.05 -22.28
N PRO A 14 -4.47 -5.05 -21.37
CA PRO A 14 -5.25 -6.27 -21.51
C PRO A 14 -6.73 -5.93 -21.37
N VAL A 15 -7.52 -6.29 -22.39
CA VAL A 15 -8.98 -6.13 -22.39
C VAL A 15 -9.55 -7.00 -21.27
N LEU A 16 -9.94 -6.36 -20.16
CA LEU A 16 -10.65 -7.01 -19.06
C LEU A 16 -12.01 -7.51 -19.55
N GLY A 17 -12.09 -8.81 -19.82
CA GLY A 17 -13.37 -9.49 -20.08
C GLY A 17 -14.24 -9.45 -18.83
N ARG A 18 -15.36 -8.72 -18.90
CA ARG A 18 -16.40 -8.72 -17.86
C ARG A 18 -16.97 -10.14 -17.69
N SER A 19 -16.58 -10.82 -16.62
CA SER A 19 -17.27 -12.02 -16.14
C SER A 19 -18.67 -11.65 -15.64
N ARG A 20 -19.70 -12.27 -16.23
CA ARG A 20 -21.11 -12.13 -15.80
C ARG A 20 -21.28 -12.67 -14.37
N PRO A 21 -22.07 -12.00 -13.51
CA PRO A 21 -22.41 -12.54 -12.20
C PRO A 21 -23.35 -13.76 -12.34
N SER A 22 -23.04 -14.82 -11.59
CA SER A 22 -23.86 -16.03 -11.49
C SER A 22 -25.03 -15.80 -10.52
N PRO A 23 -26.28 -16.21 -10.84
CA PRO A 23 -27.43 -15.99 -9.98
C PRO A 23 -27.73 -17.25 -9.17
N PHE A 24 -27.26 -17.34 -7.94
CA PHE A 24 -27.79 -18.32 -6.97
C PHE A 24 -27.86 -17.69 -5.58
N ALA A 25 -29.07 -17.27 -5.21
CA ALA A 25 -29.45 -16.99 -3.83
C ALA A 25 -30.40 -18.09 -3.36
N PRO A 26 -30.18 -18.75 -2.21
CA PRO A 26 -31.21 -19.55 -1.56
C PRO A 26 -32.03 -18.68 -0.60
N ALA A 27 -33.33 -18.97 -0.57
CA ALA A 27 -34.35 -18.31 0.23
C ALA A 27 -34.13 -18.50 1.74
N MET A 28 -34.27 -17.42 2.51
CA MET A 28 -34.35 -17.46 3.98
C MET A 28 -35.79 -17.74 4.44
N ALA A 29 -35.93 -18.72 5.33
CA ALA A 29 -37.17 -19.04 6.03
C ALA A 29 -37.40 -18.07 7.23
N PRO A 30 -38.66 -17.75 7.57
CA PRO A 30 -38.95 -16.87 8.70
C PRO A 30 -39.10 -17.68 10.00
N SER A 31 -38.19 -17.49 10.95
CA SER A 31 -38.39 -17.92 12.34
C SER A 31 -39.15 -16.85 13.11
N ARG A 32 -40.41 -17.14 13.40
CA ARG A 32 -41.20 -16.45 14.43
C ARG A 32 -40.80 -17.02 15.79
N LEU A 33 -40.48 -16.17 16.76
CA LEU A 33 -40.76 -16.47 18.16
C LEU A 33 -40.90 -15.19 18.98
N ALA A 34 -42.06 -15.11 19.61
CA ALA A 34 -42.53 -14.06 20.49
C ALA A 34 -41.79 -14.13 21.83
N SER A 35 -41.59 -12.98 22.49
CA SER A 35 -41.47 -12.92 23.96
C SER A 35 -41.76 -11.53 24.51
N LEU A 36 -42.97 -11.44 25.09
CA LEU A 36 -43.34 -10.87 26.38
C LEU A 36 -42.74 -9.51 26.81
N LEU A 37 -43.59 -8.49 26.65
CA LEU A 37 -43.58 -7.22 27.37
C LEU A 37 -43.65 -7.45 28.89
N SER A 38 -42.64 -6.95 29.60
CA SER A 38 -42.71 -6.70 31.05
C SER A 38 -42.65 -5.18 31.27
N LEU A 39 -43.79 -4.58 31.61
CA LEU A 39 -43.88 -3.17 32.02
C LEU A 39 -43.43 -3.05 33.49
N GLY A 40 -42.19 -2.63 33.70
CA GLY A 40 -41.68 -2.20 35.01
C GLY A 40 -41.58 -0.67 35.03
N LEU A 41 -42.52 -0.01 35.69
CA LEU A 41 -42.45 1.43 36.00
C LEU A 41 -41.45 1.65 37.14
N LEU A 42 -40.20 1.99 36.79
CA LEU A 42 -39.23 2.56 37.72
C LEU A 42 -39.03 4.03 37.38
N SER A 43 -39.60 4.92 38.18
CA SER A 43 -39.24 6.34 38.24
C SER A 43 -37.84 6.48 38.85
N GLY A 44 -36.83 6.15 38.06
CA GLY A 44 -35.44 6.52 38.33
C GLY A 44 -35.16 7.86 37.68
N SER A 45 -34.69 8.84 38.45
CA SER A 45 -34.20 10.12 37.96
C SER A 45 -33.21 9.87 36.82
N ALA A 46 -33.62 10.18 35.58
CA ALA A 46 -32.76 10.10 34.41
C ALA A 46 -31.73 11.24 34.50
N THR A 47 -30.63 10.99 35.21
CA THR A 47 -29.37 11.67 34.95
C THR A 47 -28.98 11.33 33.52
N ALA A 48 -29.40 12.19 32.59
CA ALA A 48 -28.92 12.16 31.22
C ALA A 48 -27.40 12.32 31.27
N LEU A 49 -26.68 11.19 31.25
CA LEU A 49 -25.29 11.18 30.83
C LEU A 49 -25.31 11.79 29.43
N ARG A 50 -24.95 13.08 29.33
CA ARG A 50 -24.42 13.64 28.09
C ARG A 50 -23.21 12.77 27.78
N ARG A 51 -23.43 11.74 26.97
CA ARG A 51 -22.36 11.12 26.20
C ARG A 51 -21.74 12.31 25.49
N ARG A 52 -20.56 12.76 25.94
CA ARG A 52 -19.68 13.49 25.05
C ARG A 52 -19.56 12.53 23.89
N THR A 53 -20.24 12.86 22.80
CA THR A 53 -19.78 12.42 21.50
C THR A 53 -18.39 13.00 21.47
N ASP A 54 -17.40 12.17 21.82
CA ASP A 54 -16.00 12.53 21.63
C ASP A 54 -15.95 12.87 20.15
N GLU A 55 -15.94 14.17 19.88
CA GLU A 55 -15.91 14.71 18.54
C GLU A 55 -14.65 14.12 17.94
N ALA A 56 -14.82 13.34 16.88
CA ALA A 56 -13.71 12.60 16.28
C ALA A 56 -12.60 13.62 15.99
N ASP A 57 -11.39 13.34 16.47
CA ASP A 57 -10.26 14.26 16.30
C ASP A 57 -10.14 14.61 14.81
N PRO A 58 -10.25 15.89 14.43
CA PRO A 58 -10.23 16.30 13.03
C PRO A 58 -8.92 15.92 12.34
N CYS A 59 -7.85 15.69 13.09
CA CYS A 59 -6.55 15.26 12.59
C CYS A 59 -6.39 13.75 12.43
N THR A 60 -7.43 12.96 12.72
CA THR A 60 -7.45 11.51 12.41
C THR A 60 -7.47 11.32 10.90
N CYS A 61 -6.57 10.47 10.39
CA CYS A 61 -6.57 10.11 8.97
C CYS A 61 -7.95 9.56 8.56
N LYS A 62 -8.47 10.08 7.44
CA LYS A 62 -9.72 9.64 6.84
C LYS A 62 -9.50 8.36 6.03
N ASN A 63 -10.54 7.54 5.93
CA ASN A 63 -10.54 6.36 5.08
C ASN A 63 -10.50 6.78 3.60
N TRP A 64 -9.58 6.22 2.82
CA TRP A 64 -9.34 6.64 1.44
C TRP A 64 -10.53 6.36 0.51
N GLY A 65 -11.00 5.12 0.45
CA GLY A 65 -12.11 4.70 -0.42
C GLY A 65 -13.42 5.44 -0.09
N GLN A 66 -13.71 5.66 1.20
CA GLN A 66 -14.85 6.47 1.63
C GLN A 66 -14.71 7.94 1.20
N LEU A 67 -13.50 8.50 1.33
CA LEU A 67 -13.24 9.88 0.95
C LEU A 67 -13.46 10.10 -0.55
N TYR A 68 -12.89 9.25 -1.40
CA TYR A 68 -13.05 9.37 -2.85
C TYR A 68 -14.47 9.06 -3.32
N SER A 69 -15.11 8.00 -2.79
CA SER A 69 -16.49 7.67 -3.16
C SER A 69 -17.50 8.75 -2.76
N SER A 70 -17.22 9.53 -1.71
CA SER A 70 -18.05 10.68 -1.32
C SER A 70 -17.88 11.91 -2.22
N GLY A 71 -16.84 11.94 -3.07
CA GLY A 71 -16.49 13.11 -3.88
C GLY A 71 -15.95 14.30 -3.09
N ALA A 72 -15.48 14.08 -1.85
CA ALA A 72 -14.88 15.14 -1.03
C ALA A 72 -13.53 15.64 -1.59
N VAL A 73 -12.86 14.81 -2.37
CA VAL A 73 -11.64 15.15 -3.11
C VAL A 73 -11.59 14.38 -4.42
N LYS A 74 -10.95 14.96 -5.45
CA LYS A 74 -10.62 14.28 -6.70
C LYS A 74 -9.20 13.72 -6.60
N CYS A 75 -8.99 12.47 -7.00
CA CYS A 75 -7.63 11.92 -7.02
C CYS A 75 -6.69 12.76 -7.90
N GLY A 76 -5.47 12.98 -7.42
CA GLY A 76 -4.47 13.87 -8.03
C GLY A 76 -4.54 15.30 -7.52
N ALA A 77 -5.47 15.62 -6.61
CA ALA A 77 -5.53 16.92 -5.96
C ALA A 77 -4.27 17.21 -5.12
N THR A 78 -3.58 16.16 -4.64
CA THR A 78 -2.40 16.31 -3.78
C THR A 78 -1.23 15.41 -4.19
N ASN A 79 -0.78 14.53 -3.30
CA ASN A 79 0.45 13.75 -3.45
C ASN A 79 0.28 12.48 -4.31
N GLU A 80 -0.92 12.18 -4.81
CA GLU A 80 -1.18 10.93 -5.53
C GLU A 80 -0.32 10.76 -6.79
N PHE A 81 0.09 11.89 -7.39
CA PHE A 81 0.99 11.91 -8.55
C PHE A 81 2.39 12.45 -8.23
N PHE A 82 2.74 12.63 -6.96
CA PHE A 82 4.00 13.25 -6.56
C PHE A 82 5.23 12.52 -7.11
N GLN A 83 5.18 11.18 -7.17
CA GLN A 83 6.25 10.36 -7.75
C GLN A 83 6.67 10.85 -9.15
N SER A 84 5.68 11.17 -10.00
CA SER A 84 5.86 11.53 -11.41
C SER A 84 5.99 13.02 -11.63
N THR A 85 5.31 13.85 -10.83
CA THR A 85 5.25 15.30 -11.02
C THR A 85 6.22 16.08 -10.14
N ARG A 86 6.64 15.48 -9.01
CA ARG A 86 7.36 16.12 -7.91
C ARG A 86 6.65 17.37 -7.38
N MET A 87 5.32 17.39 -7.53
CA MET A 87 4.43 18.45 -7.08
C MET A 87 3.32 17.84 -6.23
N ASN A 88 3.07 18.47 -5.09
CA ASN A 88 2.04 18.15 -4.10
C ASN A 88 0.72 18.87 -4.39
N ARG A 89 0.68 19.75 -5.40
CA ARG A 89 -0.54 20.38 -5.89
C ARG A 89 -0.45 20.60 -7.38
N LEU A 90 -1.50 20.20 -8.09
CA LEU A 90 -1.61 20.33 -9.54
C LEU A 90 -2.80 21.23 -9.87
N SER A 91 -2.72 21.98 -10.96
CA SER A 91 -3.90 22.62 -11.56
C SER A 91 -4.82 21.55 -12.17
N ASP A 92 -6.12 21.85 -12.32
CA ASP A 92 -7.09 20.90 -12.90
C ASP A 92 -6.63 20.31 -14.23
N LYS A 93 -6.07 21.15 -15.11
CA LYS A 93 -5.51 20.70 -16.40
C LYS A 93 -4.34 19.73 -16.22
N GLN A 94 -3.47 19.96 -15.23
CA GLN A 94 -2.36 19.05 -14.94
C GLN A 94 -2.87 17.75 -14.29
N ILE A 95 -3.91 17.81 -13.47
CA ILE A 95 -4.57 16.62 -12.91
C ILE A 95 -5.12 15.77 -14.04
N ASP A 96 -5.88 16.34 -14.97
CA ASP A 96 -6.46 15.59 -16.10
C ASP A 96 -5.37 14.95 -16.97
N GLN A 97 -4.27 15.67 -17.20
CA GLN A 97 -3.11 15.13 -17.92
C GLN A 97 -2.44 13.98 -17.17
N ALA A 98 -2.12 14.17 -15.89
CA ALA A 98 -1.47 13.15 -15.07
C ALA A 98 -2.36 11.91 -14.90
N PHE A 99 -3.66 12.10 -14.72
CA PHE A 99 -4.64 11.04 -14.63
C PHE A 99 -4.68 10.19 -15.90
N GLY A 100 -4.57 10.80 -17.08
CA GLY A 100 -4.51 10.07 -18.35
C GLY A 100 -3.32 9.11 -18.49
N TYR A 101 -2.22 9.36 -17.78
CA TYR A 101 -1.03 8.49 -17.80
C TYR A 101 -0.94 7.55 -16.60
N PHE A 102 -1.35 8.02 -15.42
CA PHE A 102 -1.06 7.34 -14.16
C PHE A 102 -2.31 7.10 -13.29
N GLY A 103 -3.47 7.62 -13.69
CA GLY A 103 -4.71 7.57 -12.92
C GLY A 103 -5.18 6.14 -12.67
N GLU A 104 -5.11 5.27 -13.68
CA GLU A 104 -5.50 3.86 -13.51
C GLU A 104 -4.67 3.17 -12.41
N GLN A 105 -3.36 3.41 -12.39
CA GLN A 105 -2.44 2.78 -11.45
C GLN A 105 -2.52 3.37 -10.03
N PHE A 106 -2.38 4.69 -9.88
CA PHE A 106 -2.32 5.30 -8.54
C PHE A 106 -3.70 5.64 -7.98
N CYS A 107 -4.63 6.12 -8.80
CA CYS A 107 -5.96 6.48 -8.32
C CYS A 107 -6.82 5.22 -8.20
N THR A 108 -7.21 4.63 -9.33
CA THR A 108 -8.24 3.59 -9.35
C THR A 108 -7.77 2.29 -8.73
N ALA A 109 -6.55 1.83 -9.05
CA ALA A 109 -6.04 0.55 -8.55
C ALA A 109 -5.38 0.62 -7.16
N PHE A 110 -5.15 1.82 -6.61
CA PHE A 110 -4.50 1.99 -5.32
C PHE A 110 -5.29 2.88 -4.36
N TYR A 111 -5.21 4.21 -4.48
CA TYR A 111 -5.79 5.12 -3.49
C TYR A 111 -7.31 4.98 -3.33
N GLU A 112 -8.06 4.84 -4.43
CA GLU A 112 -9.52 4.70 -4.40
C GLU A 112 -9.96 3.31 -3.93
N ALA A 113 -9.10 2.30 -4.04
CA ALA A 113 -9.38 0.91 -3.66
C ALA A 113 -9.10 0.62 -2.18
N ILE A 114 -8.36 1.48 -1.47
CA ILE A 114 -8.04 1.29 -0.05
C ILE A 114 -9.27 1.63 0.82
N ASP A 115 -9.86 0.62 1.46
CA ASP A 115 -10.85 0.77 2.53
C ASP A 115 -10.19 0.78 3.92
N ASP A 116 -9.27 1.72 4.10
CA ASP A 116 -8.54 1.93 5.35
C ASP A 116 -8.12 3.40 5.47
N ASN A 117 -7.65 3.81 6.65
CA ASN A 117 -7.08 5.14 6.89
C ASN A 117 -5.56 5.12 7.10
N ALA A 118 -4.89 4.01 6.78
CA ALA A 118 -3.45 3.90 6.84
C ALA A 118 -2.75 4.87 5.86
N CYS A 119 -1.68 5.50 6.33
CA CYS A 119 -0.85 6.38 5.53
C CYS A 119 -0.03 5.61 4.51
N ALA A 120 0.14 6.21 3.33
CA ALA A 120 0.97 5.68 2.25
C ALA A 120 2.14 6.62 1.95
N ASN A 121 3.23 6.08 1.41
CA ASN A 121 4.40 6.86 1.00
C ASN A 121 4.00 7.97 0.02
N VAL A 122 4.62 9.14 0.17
CA VAL A 122 4.53 10.22 -0.83
C VAL A 122 5.24 9.83 -2.14
N MET A 123 6.26 8.98 -2.05
CA MET A 123 7.12 8.58 -3.16
C MET A 123 7.63 7.16 -2.97
N MET A 124 7.79 6.42 -4.06
CA MET A 124 8.27 5.03 -4.05
C MET A 124 9.79 4.93 -3.90
N ASP A 125 10.56 5.76 -4.63
CA ASP A 125 12.02 5.58 -4.75
C ASP A 125 12.84 6.20 -3.62
N GLU A 126 12.26 7.14 -2.88
CA GLU A 126 12.90 7.88 -1.79
C GLU A 126 11.89 8.06 -0.67
N TYR A 127 12.30 7.75 0.57
CA TYR A 127 11.43 7.95 1.71
C TYR A 127 11.25 9.45 2.00
N ARG A 128 10.07 9.98 1.68
CA ARG A 128 9.66 11.37 1.97
C ARG A 128 8.57 11.45 3.03
N GLY A 129 8.43 10.39 3.83
CA GLY A 129 7.33 10.23 4.76
C GLY A 129 6.09 9.60 4.12
N GLN A 130 5.13 9.27 4.99
CA GLN A 130 3.80 8.83 4.59
C GLN A 130 2.79 9.93 4.87
N TRP A 131 1.70 9.96 4.12
CA TRP A 131 0.70 11.01 4.20
C TRP A 131 -0.71 10.43 4.21
N CYS A 132 -1.67 11.23 4.64
CA CYS A 132 -3.09 10.92 4.60
C CYS A 132 -3.94 12.20 4.48
N TYR A 133 -5.21 12.04 4.12
CA TYR A 133 -6.21 13.09 4.25
C TYR A 133 -6.77 13.15 5.66
N VAL A 134 -7.11 14.36 6.11
CA VAL A 134 -7.73 14.66 7.40
C VAL A 134 -8.86 15.66 7.21
N ASP A 135 -9.57 16.00 8.27
CA ASP A 135 -10.59 17.04 8.22
C ASP A 135 -9.98 18.42 7.92
N ALA A 136 -10.71 19.28 7.21
CA ALA A 136 -10.26 20.65 6.98
C ALA A 136 -10.05 21.42 8.30
N ALA A 137 -10.77 21.04 9.37
CA ALA A 137 -10.60 21.62 10.71
C ALA A 137 -9.29 21.20 11.41
N CYS A 138 -8.54 20.22 10.89
CA CYS A 138 -7.27 19.83 11.49
C CYS A 138 -6.24 20.97 11.36
N SER A 139 -5.75 21.46 12.50
CA SER A 139 -4.77 22.55 12.55
C SER A 139 -3.31 22.07 12.48
N ASN A 140 -3.02 20.80 12.82
CA ASN A 140 -1.69 20.22 12.78
C ASN A 140 -1.49 19.34 11.55
N LEU A 141 -1.00 19.94 10.46
CA LEU A 141 -0.79 19.24 9.18
C LEU A 141 0.63 18.70 8.99
N THR A 142 1.56 19.01 9.89
CA THR A 142 2.94 18.48 9.88
C THR A 142 3.64 18.60 8.51
N GLY A 143 3.45 19.73 7.82
CA GLY A 143 3.99 19.97 6.47
C GLY A 143 3.00 19.74 5.32
N GLY A 144 1.79 19.28 5.62
CA GLY A 144 0.67 19.28 4.69
C GLY A 144 -0.04 20.63 4.58
N GLU A 145 -1.12 20.66 3.80
CA GLU A 145 -1.85 21.88 3.48
C GLU A 145 -3.37 21.64 3.38
N ASN A 146 -4.13 22.74 3.44
CA ASN A 146 -5.55 22.72 3.15
C ASN A 146 -5.80 22.52 1.65
N VAL A 147 -6.72 21.61 1.34
CA VAL A 147 -7.08 21.26 -0.04
C VAL A 147 -8.35 21.99 -0.43
N ASN A 148 -9.38 21.88 0.40
CA ASN A 148 -10.67 22.56 0.23
C ASN A 148 -11.39 22.70 1.60
N GLU A 149 -12.65 23.14 1.57
CA GLU A 149 -13.47 23.36 2.77
C GLU A 149 -13.76 22.08 3.58
N LYS A 150 -13.59 20.89 2.99
CA LYS A 150 -13.91 19.59 3.62
C LYS A 150 -12.68 18.84 4.10
N VAL A 151 -11.54 18.98 3.41
CA VAL A 151 -10.34 18.21 3.71
C VAL A 151 -9.04 19.02 3.61
N SER A 152 -8.10 18.58 4.43
CA SER A 152 -6.67 18.90 4.33
C SER A 152 -5.91 17.59 4.15
N TRP A 153 -4.64 17.66 3.75
CA TRP A 153 -3.73 16.51 3.87
C TRP A 153 -2.64 16.83 4.89
N LYS A 154 -2.08 15.79 5.51
CA LYS A 154 -0.96 15.92 6.46
C LYS A 154 0.11 14.88 6.20
N MET A 155 1.31 15.17 6.68
CA MET A 155 2.32 14.12 6.87
C MET A 155 1.99 13.35 8.14
N CYS A 156 2.12 12.03 8.06
CA CYS A 156 1.78 11.15 9.17
C CYS A 156 2.90 11.11 10.20
N THR A 157 2.49 11.07 11.46
CA THR A 157 3.39 11.03 12.62
C THR A 157 3.50 9.61 13.15
N ASP A 158 4.73 9.14 13.31
CA ASP A 158 5.02 7.81 13.84
C ASP A 158 4.50 7.66 15.28
N GLY A 159 3.93 6.49 15.59
CA GLY A 159 3.27 6.21 16.87
C GLY A 159 1.91 6.89 17.09
N GLN A 160 1.47 7.77 16.19
CA GLN A 160 0.16 8.42 16.25
C GLN A 160 -0.76 7.94 15.13
N ASP A 161 -0.27 7.97 13.91
CA ASP A 161 -1.02 7.59 12.72
C ASP A 161 -0.81 6.12 12.38
N LYS A 162 -1.82 5.50 11.80
CA LYS A 162 -1.69 4.17 11.19
C LYS A 162 -0.87 4.31 9.91
N MET A 163 0.24 3.60 9.80
CA MET A 163 1.19 3.78 8.70
C MET A 163 1.49 2.44 8.02
N LEU A 164 1.38 2.37 6.69
CA LEU A 164 1.66 1.14 5.95
C LEU A 164 3.11 0.66 6.12
N ARG A 165 4.06 1.58 6.39
CA ARG A 165 5.47 1.22 6.61
C ARG A 165 5.70 0.29 7.81
N HIS A 166 4.74 0.24 8.75
CA HIS A 166 4.83 -0.58 9.96
C HIS A 166 4.24 -1.97 9.78
N TYR A 167 3.60 -2.23 8.64
CA TYR A 167 3.06 -3.55 8.36
C TYR A 167 4.21 -4.49 8.07
N THR A 168 4.29 -5.64 8.73
CA THR A 168 5.16 -6.73 8.30
C THR A 168 4.79 -7.19 6.89
N ALA A 169 5.69 -7.88 6.18
CA ALA A 169 5.37 -8.36 4.83
C ALA A 169 4.09 -9.24 4.79
N PRO A 170 3.85 -10.19 5.73
CA PRO A 170 2.58 -10.91 5.80
C PRO A 170 1.36 -10.02 6.09
N GLN A 171 1.49 -9.01 6.97
CA GLN A 171 0.41 -8.07 7.24
C GLN A 171 0.07 -7.23 6.01
N LEU A 172 1.07 -6.76 5.28
CA LEU A 172 0.86 -5.99 4.04
C LEU A 172 0.27 -6.88 2.95
N TYR A 173 0.70 -8.13 2.84
CA TYR A 173 0.12 -9.07 1.90
C TYR A 173 -1.37 -9.30 2.17
N LYS A 174 -1.74 -9.48 3.44
CA LYS A 174 -3.15 -9.56 3.84
C LYS A 174 -3.90 -8.26 3.52
N PHE A 175 -3.33 -7.10 3.83
CA PHE A 175 -3.91 -5.80 3.51
C PHE A 175 -4.21 -5.66 2.01
N VAL A 176 -3.27 -6.08 1.16
CA VAL A 176 -3.43 -6.09 -0.30
C VAL A 176 -4.57 -7.01 -0.74
N GLN A 177 -4.71 -8.18 -0.13
CA GLN A 177 -5.82 -9.09 -0.43
C GLN A 177 -7.18 -8.53 -0.01
N ASP A 178 -7.25 -7.97 1.20
CA ASP A 178 -8.50 -7.42 1.75
C ASP A 178 -9.01 -6.21 0.96
N ASN A 179 -8.11 -5.45 0.34
CA ASN A 179 -8.41 -4.25 -0.45
C ASN A 179 -8.36 -4.48 -1.97
N GLY A 180 -8.08 -5.71 -2.44
CA GLY A 180 -7.99 -6.02 -3.87
C GLY A 180 -6.89 -5.25 -4.62
N LEU A 181 -5.77 -4.96 -3.96
CA LEU A 181 -4.68 -4.14 -4.51
C LEU A 181 -3.67 -4.98 -5.31
N GLU A 182 -2.82 -4.30 -6.08
CA GLU A 182 -1.64 -4.89 -6.69
C GLU A 182 -0.46 -4.82 -5.70
N LEU A 183 0.16 -5.97 -5.41
CA LEU A 183 1.20 -6.09 -4.38
C LEU A 183 2.50 -5.36 -4.77
N GLY A 184 2.88 -5.41 -6.05
CA GLY A 184 4.06 -4.76 -6.61
C GLY A 184 4.10 -3.24 -6.40
N LEU A 185 2.98 -2.57 -6.62
CA LEU A 185 2.79 -1.17 -6.32
C LEU A 185 2.68 -0.95 -4.81
N THR A 186 1.84 -1.73 -4.12
CA THR A 186 1.51 -1.47 -2.71
C THR A 186 2.73 -1.60 -1.80
N ASN A 187 3.64 -2.56 -2.04
CA ASN A 187 4.88 -2.66 -1.26
C ASN A 187 5.78 -1.43 -1.41
N LYS A 188 5.79 -0.77 -2.58
CA LYS A 188 6.56 0.47 -2.79
C LYS A 188 5.85 1.70 -2.22
N MET A 189 4.52 1.65 -2.14
CA MET A 189 3.73 2.65 -1.44
C MET A 189 3.75 2.45 0.08
N ALA A 190 4.17 1.28 0.57
CA ALA A 190 4.31 0.99 2.00
C ALA A 190 5.75 1.19 2.49
N TYR A 191 6.74 0.70 1.74
CA TYR A 191 8.12 0.57 2.19
C TYR A 191 9.08 1.44 1.37
N THR A 192 10.17 1.85 2.00
CA THR A 192 11.28 2.49 1.28
C THR A 192 11.87 1.49 0.29
N VAL A 193 12.11 1.94 -0.94
CA VAL A 193 12.90 1.18 -1.91
C VAL A 193 14.38 1.42 -1.66
N SER A 194 15.14 0.34 -1.51
CA SER A 194 16.59 0.39 -1.33
C SER A 194 17.28 0.98 -2.55
N LYS A 195 18.34 1.78 -2.33
CA LYS A 195 19.24 2.23 -3.40
C LYS A 195 19.99 1.08 -4.08
N TYR A 196 20.06 -0.08 -3.43
CA TYR A 196 20.69 -1.28 -3.96
C TYR A 196 19.67 -2.17 -4.66
N ARG A 197 20.08 -2.80 -5.76
CA ARG A 197 19.28 -3.86 -6.40
C ARG A 197 19.50 -5.19 -5.71
N TRP A 198 18.46 -6.00 -5.64
CA TRP A 198 18.49 -7.29 -4.96
C TRP A 198 19.64 -8.20 -5.42
N LYS A 199 19.86 -8.33 -6.74
CA LYS A 199 20.92 -9.17 -7.32
C LYS A 199 22.34 -8.83 -6.82
N TYR A 200 22.51 -7.63 -6.27
CA TYR A 200 23.79 -7.15 -5.78
C TYR A 200 24.01 -7.36 -4.29
N VAL A 201 22.95 -7.70 -3.55
CA VAL A 201 22.94 -7.75 -2.08
C VAL A 201 22.36 -9.04 -1.51
N SER A 202 21.78 -9.92 -2.33
CA SER A 202 21.11 -11.14 -1.84
C SER A 202 22.02 -12.04 -1.01
N ALA A 203 23.33 -12.08 -1.32
CA ALA A 203 24.31 -12.87 -0.56
C ALA A 203 24.49 -12.36 0.90
N PHE A 204 24.14 -11.10 1.20
CA PHE A 204 24.17 -10.58 2.58
C PHE A 204 23.09 -11.22 3.46
N TRP A 205 21.95 -11.60 2.87
CA TRP A 205 20.85 -12.26 3.57
C TRP A 205 20.89 -13.79 3.49
N ASP A 206 21.94 -14.37 2.89
CA ASP A 206 22.01 -15.80 2.60
C ASP A 206 20.73 -16.31 1.91
N ALA A 207 20.24 -15.55 0.93
CA ALA A 207 18.98 -15.80 0.26
C ALA A 207 19.21 -16.28 -1.18
N ASP A 208 19.22 -17.60 -1.35
CA ASP A 208 19.37 -18.27 -2.65
C ASP A 208 18.04 -18.89 -3.11
N LEU A 209 17.82 -18.96 -4.43
CA LEU A 209 16.65 -19.61 -5.01
C LEU A 209 16.61 -21.12 -4.78
N GLU A 210 17.73 -21.73 -4.40
CA GLU A 210 17.76 -23.12 -3.93
C GLU A 210 16.92 -23.31 -2.66
N TYR A 211 16.74 -22.26 -1.84
CA TYR A 211 15.92 -22.32 -0.63
C TYR A 211 14.42 -22.18 -0.89
N LEU A 212 14.01 -21.93 -2.14
CA LEU A 212 12.61 -21.84 -2.50
C LEU A 212 11.93 -23.22 -2.35
N LYS A 213 11.10 -23.35 -1.31
CA LYS A 213 10.36 -24.60 -1.01
C LYS A 213 8.94 -24.64 -1.53
N PHE A 214 8.37 -23.46 -1.78
CA PHE A 214 6.97 -23.31 -2.14
C PHE A 214 6.82 -22.44 -3.38
N ALA A 215 5.82 -22.74 -4.19
CA ALA A 215 5.41 -21.92 -5.32
C ALA A 215 3.98 -21.42 -5.11
N PRO A 216 3.62 -20.27 -5.66
CA PRO A 216 2.23 -19.83 -5.66
C PRO A 216 1.33 -20.80 -6.42
N GLU A 217 0.03 -20.74 -6.15
CA GLU A 217 -0.97 -21.50 -6.91
C GLU A 217 -0.80 -21.27 -8.42
N GLY A 218 -0.80 -22.38 -9.17
CA GLY A 218 -0.65 -22.41 -10.62
C GLY A 218 0.78 -22.32 -11.14
N MET A 219 1.80 -22.41 -10.28
CA MET A 219 3.21 -22.51 -10.67
C MET A 219 3.91 -23.62 -9.89
N THR A 220 4.94 -24.20 -10.48
CA THR A 220 5.92 -25.09 -9.83
C THR A 220 7.07 -24.28 -9.25
N VAL A 221 7.79 -24.87 -8.29
CA VAL A 221 9.00 -24.25 -7.71
C VAL A 221 10.05 -23.98 -8.78
N ASP A 222 10.19 -24.89 -9.75
CA ASP A 222 11.17 -24.76 -10.84
C ASP A 222 10.80 -23.63 -11.80
N GLU A 223 9.51 -23.45 -12.13
CA GLU A 223 9.06 -22.31 -12.94
C GLU A 223 9.32 -20.97 -12.24
N VAL A 224 9.06 -20.90 -10.92
CA VAL A 224 9.38 -19.69 -10.15
C VAL A 224 10.89 -19.46 -10.17
N ARG A 225 11.70 -20.49 -9.90
CA ARG A 225 13.17 -20.40 -9.91
C ARG A 225 13.68 -19.92 -11.27
N GLU A 226 13.21 -20.50 -12.36
CA GLU A 226 13.61 -20.12 -13.72
C GLU A 226 13.24 -18.65 -14.02
N SER A 227 12.03 -18.22 -13.64
CA SER A 227 11.60 -16.84 -13.83
C SER A 227 12.44 -15.81 -13.06
N LEU A 228 13.04 -16.24 -11.94
CA LEU A 228 13.86 -15.39 -11.08
C LEU A 228 15.35 -15.48 -11.41
N HIS A 229 15.81 -16.53 -12.09
CA HIS A 229 17.24 -16.84 -12.25
C HIS A 229 18.05 -15.67 -12.85
N ALA A 230 17.55 -15.04 -13.92
CA ALA A 230 18.22 -13.90 -14.56
C ALA A 230 18.25 -12.61 -13.69
N ARG A 231 17.43 -12.57 -12.63
CA ARG A 231 17.26 -11.42 -11.73
C ARG A 231 17.82 -11.69 -10.33
N TRP A 232 18.32 -12.90 -10.06
CA TRP A 232 18.82 -13.33 -8.76
C TRP A 232 20.35 -13.26 -8.66
N GLY A 233 20.85 -13.20 -7.43
CA GLY A 233 22.18 -12.71 -7.12
C GLY A 233 23.39 -13.44 -7.69
N MET A 234 24.56 -12.85 -7.42
CA MET A 234 25.86 -13.46 -7.66
C MET A 234 26.35 -14.12 -6.36
N ARG A 235 26.55 -15.45 -6.36
CA ARG A 235 26.97 -16.23 -5.17
C ARG A 235 28.31 -15.79 -4.56
N HIS A 236 29.15 -15.11 -5.32
CA HIS A 236 30.50 -14.72 -4.89
C HIS A 236 30.73 -13.24 -5.13
N ARG A 237 30.22 -12.41 -4.24
CA ARG A 237 30.47 -10.97 -4.28
C ARG A 237 31.07 -10.50 -2.96
N THR A 238 32.13 -9.71 -3.07
CA THR A 238 32.64 -8.89 -1.98
C THR A 238 31.81 -7.61 -1.88
N PHE A 239 31.34 -7.30 -0.68
CA PHE A 239 30.70 -6.02 -0.38
C PHE A 239 31.77 -5.02 0.06
N ASP A 240 31.66 -3.78 -0.41
CA ASP A 240 32.45 -2.70 0.18
C ASP A 240 31.94 -2.37 1.59
N GLU A 241 32.78 -1.71 2.40
CA GLU A 241 32.45 -1.43 3.80
C GLU A 241 31.25 -0.51 3.97
N GLU A 242 31.03 0.42 3.04
CA GLU A 242 29.86 1.31 3.07
C GLU A 242 28.58 0.50 2.87
N MET A 243 28.55 -0.37 1.86
CA MET A 243 27.43 -1.25 1.60
C MET A 243 27.15 -2.18 2.79
N ILE A 244 28.19 -2.77 3.41
CA ILE A 244 27.99 -3.61 4.60
C ILE A 244 27.32 -2.82 5.72
N ARG A 245 27.81 -1.60 6.01
CA ARG A 245 27.21 -0.74 7.04
C ARG A 245 25.75 -0.41 6.73
N ASP A 246 25.46 -0.05 5.49
CA ASP A 246 24.10 0.30 5.06
C ASP A 246 23.15 -0.89 5.15
N LEU A 247 23.55 -2.07 4.65
CA LEU A 247 22.72 -3.28 4.70
C LEU A 247 22.50 -3.76 6.14
N GLN A 248 23.53 -3.64 7.00
CA GLN A 248 23.41 -3.94 8.42
C GLN A 248 22.44 -2.98 9.11
N ALA A 249 22.52 -1.67 8.84
CA ALA A 249 21.58 -0.69 9.38
C ALA A 249 20.13 -0.97 8.94
N LEU A 250 19.91 -1.36 7.68
CA LEU A 250 18.59 -1.77 7.21
C LEU A 250 18.08 -3.01 7.98
N LYS A 251 18.94 -4.03 8.14
CA LYS A 251 18.62 -5.25 8.88
C LYS A 251 18.28 -4.98 10.35
N ASP A 252 19.09 -4.17 11.03
CA ASP A 252 18.93 -3.84 12.45
C ASP A 252 17.72 -2.95 12.73
N SER A 253 17.26 -2.19 11.73
CA SER A 253 16.07 -1.34 11.88
C SER A 253 14.77 -2.11 12.13
N GLY A 254 14.70 -3.37 11.67
CA GLY A 254 13.48 -4.19 11.69
C GLY A 254 12.31 -3.67 10.85
N VAL A 255 12.49 -2.53 10.17
CA VAL A 255 11.50 -1.96 9.25
C VAL A 255 11.61 -2.69 7.91
N PRO A 256 10.49 -3.11 7.29
CA PRO A 256 10.55 -3.73 5.98
C PRO A 256 11.10 -2.78 4.91
N VAL A 257 11.91 -3.32 4.00
CA VAL A 257 12.51 -2.58 2.88
C VAL A 257 12.26 -3.35 1.59
N SER A 258 11.90 -2.62 0.54
CA SER A 258 11.71 -3.19 -0.80
C SER A 258 12.99 -3.07 -1.63
N PHE A 259 13.32 -4.10 -2.40
CA PHE A 259 14.46 -4.14 -3.31
C PHE A 259 13.96 -4.44 -4.72
N ASP A 260 14.38 -3.60 -5.67
CA ASP A 260 14.20 -3.89 -7.07
C ASP A 260 15.11 -5.02 -7.54
N THR A 261 14.56 -5.94 -8.32
CA THR A 261 15.35 -7.03 -8.92
C THR A 261 15.95 -6.64 -10.27
N ALA A 262 15.41 -5.60 -10.92
CA ALA A 262 15.80 -5.14 -12.25
C ALA A 262 15.93 -3.61 -12.34
N LYS A 263 16.42 -3.09 -13.49
CA LYS A 263 16.56 -1.64 -13.72
C LYS A 263 15.24 -0.96 -14.08
N ASP A 264 14.27 -1.71 -14.55
CA ASP A 264 12.97 -1.20 -15.00
C ASP A 264 12.05 -0.87 -13.82
N HIS A 265 12.45 -1.18 -12.58
CA HIS A 265 11.66 -0.99 -11.37
C HIS A 265 10.32 -1.77 -11.38
N HIS A 266 10.20 -2.77 -12.25
CA HIS A 266 9.01 -3.63 -12.33
C HIS A 266 9.24 -4.92 -11.53
N PRO A 267 8.14 -5.57 -11.07
CA PRO A 267 8.24 -6.84 -10.39
C PRO A 267 8.98 -7.91 -11.23
N PRO A 268 9.56 -8.93 -10.58
CA PRO A 268 9.50 -9.21 -9.15
C PRO A 268 10.24 -8.20 -8.28
N HIS A 269 9.77 -8.02 -7.05
CA HIS A 269 10.45 -7.27 -5.99
C HIS A 269 10.82 -8.22 -4.86
N VAL A 270 11.76 -7.79 -4.01
CA VAL A 270 12.11 -8.51 -2.80
C VAL A 270 11.85 -7.62 -1.60
N ILE A 271 11.10 -8.11 -0.62
CA ILE A 271 10.91 -7.43 0.66
C ILE A 271 11.78 -8.15 1.68
N VAL A 272 12.62 -7.41 2.40
CA VAL A 272 13.36 -7.94 3.54
C VAL A 272 12.86 -7.30 4.83
N GLN A 273 12.81 -8.08 5.89
CA GLN A 273 12.54 -7.61 7.24
C GLN A 273 13.33 -8.47 8.22
N ASN A 274 14.30 -7.89 8.94
CA ASN A 274 15.28 -8.64 9.72
C ASN A 274 16.00 -9.70 8.88
N THR A 275 15.79 -10.98 9.21
CA THR A 275 16.30 -12.16 8.50
C THR A 275 15.29 -12.74 7.50
N SER A 276 14.04 -12.28 7.52
CA SER A 276 13.01 -12.76 6.61
C SER A 276 13.16 -12.12 5.22
N VAL A 277 13.06 -12.95 4.19
CA VAL A 277 13.14 -12.52 2.78
C VAL A 277 11.92 -13.04 2.04
N TYR A 278 11.18 -12.13 1.41
CA TYR A 278 9.96 -12.41 0.66
C TYR A 278 10.11 -11.96 -0.78
N VAL A 279 9.61 -12.75 -1.73
CA VAL A 279 9.56 -12.40 -3.15
C VAL A 279 8.14 -12.02 -3.55
N VAL A 280 7.98 -10.83 -4.08
CA VAL A 280 6.75 -10.32 -4.71
C VAL A 280 6.81 -10.67 -6.19
N LEU A 281 5.90 -11.51 -6.68
CA LEU A 281 5.91 -11.98 -8.06
C LEU A 281 4.95 -11.16 -8.94
N PRO A 282 5.27 -10.93 -10.23
CA PRO A 282 4.35 -10.28 -11.16
C PRO A 282 3.12 -11.18 -11.38
N SER A 283 1.92 -10.69 -11.05
CA SER A 283 0.69 -11.45 -11.26
C SER A 283 -0.55 -10.55 -11.13
N LEU A 284 -1.63 -10.92 -11.83
CA LEU A 284 -2.95 -10.27 -11.71
C LEU A 284 -3.56 -10.44 -10.31
N LYS A 285 -3.16 -11.51 -9.60
CA LYS A 285 -3.48 -11.72 -8.19
C LYS A 285 -2.23 -11.47 -7.35
N PRO A 286 -2.35 -10.90 -6.15
CA PRO A 286 -1.20 -10.72 -5.27
C PRO A 286 -0.56 -12.09 -4.99
N LYS A 287 0.74 -12.22 -5.28
CA LYS A 287 1.53 -13.44 -5.03
C LYS A 287 2.80 -13.05 -4.29
N MET A 288 2.96 -13.57 -3.08
CA MET A 288 4.15 -13.42 -2.27
C MET A 288 4.65 -14.79 -1.82
N VAL A 289 5.95 -15.01 -1.88
CA VAL A 289 6.58 -16.26 -1.43
C VAL A 289 7.66 -15.95 -0.42
N CYS A 290 7.67 -16.68 0.70
CA CYS A 290 8.81 -16.66 1.60
C CYS A 290 9.97 -17.43 1.00
N LEU A 291 11.16 -16.82 0.99
CA LEU A 291 12.38 -17.46 0.54
C LEU A 291 13.29 -17.89 1.70
N ALA A 292 13.43 -17.06 2.73
CA ALA A 292 14.29 -17.33 3.87
C ALA A 292 13.73 -16.67 5.14
N GLY A 293 14.02 -17.26 6.31
CA GLY A 293 13.78 -16.64 7.62
C GLY A 293 12.32 -16.35 7.98
N CYS A 294 11.35 -17.05 7.38
CA CYS A 294 9.95 -17.01 7.82
C CYS A 294 9.63 -18.31 8.53
N GLU A 295 9.64 -18.27 9.86
CA GLU A 295 9.23 -19.33 10.78
C GLU A 295 7.99 -18.88 11.56
#